data_AF-A0A938MTB2-F1
#
_entry.id   AF-A0A938MTB2-F1
#
_cell.length_a   1.000
_cell.length_b   1.000
_cell.length_c   1.000
_cell.angle_alpha   90.00
_cell.angle_beta   90.00
_cell.angle_gamma   90.00
#
_symmetry.space_group_name_H-M   'P 1'
#
loop_
_entity.id
_entity.type
_entity.pdbx_description
1 polymer ?
#
loop_
_entity_poly.entity_id
_entity_poly.type
_entity_poly.pdbx_seq_one_letter_code
_entity_poly.pdbx_strand_id
1 'polypeptide(L)' 'MDDEIRIQDLTTDVIRERLLEEGSELNEQQAVALKQFIEDIGGPENALATIAVLDRLEEVA' A
#
# COMPACT_ATOMS: atom_id res chain seq x y z
N MET A 1 -18.33 12.09 9.42
CA MET A 1 -17.74 10.78 9.68
C MET A 1 -16.93 10.51 8.44
N ASP A 2 -15.60 10.68 8.51
CA ASP A 2 -14.76 10.26 7.41
C ASP A 2 -14.79 8.74 7.44
N ASP A 3 -15.53 8.14 6.51
CA ASP A 3 -15.46 6.71 6.27
C ASP A 3 -14.05 6.43 5.77
N GLU A 4 -13.17 6.03 6.69
CA GLU A 4 -11.80 5.64 6.41
C GLU A 4 -11.86 4.38 5.55
N ILE A 5 -11.86 4.57 4.23
CA ILE A 5 -11.90 3.46 3.27
C ILE A 5 -10.60 2.67 3.44
N ARG A 6 -10.72 1.45 3.96
CA ARG A 6 -9.56 0.58 4.14
C ARG A 6 -9.17 0.01 2.78
N ILE A 7 -7.89 0.10 2.45
CA ILE A 7 -7.34 -0.41 1.19
C ILE A 7 -7.62 -1.91 0.95
N GLN A 8 -7.76 -2.67 2.02
CA GLN A 8 -8.15 -4.09 2.05
C GLN A 8 -9.59 -4.34 1.55
N ASP A 9 -10.49 -3.37 1.75
CA ASP A 9 -11.88 -3.45 1.27
C ASP A 9 -12.00 -3.00 -0.21
N LEU A 10 -10.92 -2.46 -0.79
CA LEU A 10 -10.90 -1.99 -2.18
C LEU A 10 -10.57 -3.11 -3.15
N THR A 11 -11.22 -3.11 -4.31
CA THR A 11 -10.81 -3.97 -5.42
C THR A 11 -9.50 -3.44 -6.02
N THR A 12 -8.74 -4.32 -6.67
CA THR A 12 -7.50 -3.96 -7.36
C THR A 12 -7.69 -2.83 -8.36
N ASP A 13 -8.80 -2.84 -9.12
CA ASP A 13 -9.11 -1.79 -10.09
C ASP A 13 -9.25 -0.42 -9.42
N VAL A 14 -9.92 -0.37 -8.26
CA VAL A 14 -10.10 0.87 -7.50
C VAL A 14 -8.77 1.34 -6.89
N ILE A 15 -7.95 0.41 -6.38
CA ILE A 15 -6.60 0.74 -5.90
C ILE A 15 -5.78 1.36 -7.03
N ARG A 16 -5.80 0.75 -8.22
CA ARG A 16 -5.08 1.26 -9.40
C ARG A 16 -5.57 2.65 -9.83
N GLU A 17 -6.89 2.84 -9.91
CA GLU A 17 -7.49 4.13 -10.30
C GLU A 17 -7.08 5.25 -9.33
N ARG A 18 -7.17 5.00 -8.02
CA ARG A 18 -6.74 5.95 -6.99
C ARG A 18 -5.25 6.26 -7.05
N LEU A 19 -4.41 5.25 -7.28
CA LEU A 19 -2.97 5.43 -7.43
C LEU A 19 -2.65 6.26 -8.68
N LEU A 20 -3.35 6.05 -9.80
CA LEU A 20 -3.21 6.86 -11.01
C LEU A 20 -3.64 8.32 -10.79
N GLU A 21 -4.73 8.56 -10.05
CA GLU A 21 -5.17 9.91 -9.67
C GLU A 21 -4.11 10.67 -8.86
N GLU A 22 -3.36 9.96 -8.00
CA GLU A 22 -2.24 10.52 -7.25
C GLU A 22 -0.91 10.58 -8.05
N GLY A 23 -0.93 10.22 -9.33
CA GLY A 23 0.22 10.28 -10.23
C GLY A 23 1.18 9.10 -10.10
N SER A 24 0.75 7.99 -9.48
CA SER A 24 1.52 6.76 -9.40
C SER A 24 1.50 6.00 -10.73
N GLU A 25 2.67 5.53 -11.17
CA GLU A 25 2.84 4.73 -12.41
C GLU A 25 2.62 3.22 -12.18
N LEU A 26 2.02 2.82 -11.05
CA LEU A 26 1.84 1.42 -10.72
C LEU A 26 0.87 0.74 -11.70
N ASN A 27 1.37 -0.29 -12.38
CA ASN A 27 0.54 -1.13 -13.24
C ASN A 27 -0.34 -2.08 -12.40
N GLU A 28 -1.28 -2.76 -13.07
CA GLU A 28 -2.26 -3.64 -12.41
C GLU A 28 -1.60 -4.74 -11.56
N GLN A 29 -0.52 -5.36 -12.05
CA GLN A 29 0.19 -6.40 -11.30
C GLN A 29 0.86 -5.84 -10.05
N GLN A 30 1.40 -4.62 -10.12
CA GLN A 30 1.99 -3.94 -8.97
C GLN A 30 0.93 -3.52 -7.95
N ALA A 31 -0.27 -3.10 -8.40
CA ALA A 31 -1.40 -2.83 -7.52
C ALA A 31 -1.88 -4.10 -6.78
N VAL A 32 -1.95 -5.25 -7.48
CA VAL A 32 -2.24 -6.55 -6.85
C VAL A 32 -1.17 -6.90 -5.81
N ALA A 33 0.11 -6.77 -6.17
CA ALA A 33 1.21 -7.10 -5.27
C ALA A 33 1.20 -6.22 -4.01
N LEU A 34 0.91 -4.92 -4.15
CA LEU A 34 0.76 -4.00 -3.03
C LEU A 34 -0.40 -4.40 -2.12
N LYS A 35 -1.55 -4.75 -2.69
CA LYS A 35 -2.71 -5.22 -1.92
C LYS A 35 -2.36 -6.49 -1.13
N GLN A 36 -1.77 -7.47 -1.79
CA GLN A 36 -1.35 -8.74 -1.18
C GLN A 36 -0.36 -8.51 -0.03
N PHE A 37 0.65 -7.65 -0.25
CA PHE A 37 1.61 -7.28 0.78
C PHE A 37 0.95 -6.67 2.02
N ILE A 38 0.00 -5.75 1.83
CA ILE A 38 -0.72 -5.11 2.93
C ILE A 38 -1.55 -6.14 3.71
N GLU A 39 -2.21 -7.07 3.02
CA GLU A 39 -2.96 -8.16 3.65
C GLU A 39 -2.05 -9.12 4.43
N ASP A 40 -0.92 -9.54 3.84
CA ASP A 40 0.03 -10.48 4.42
C ASP A 40 0.68 -9.93 5.71
N ILE A 41 0.93 -8.61 5.74
CA ILE A 41 1.48 -7.90 6.89
C ILE A 41 0.39 -7.51 7.93
N GLY A 42 -0.88 -7.78 7.63
CA GLY A 42 -2.00 -7.62 8.56
C GLY A 42 -2.53 -6.19 8.65
N GLY A 43 -2.37 -5.39 7.58
CA GLY A 43 -2.94 -4.06 7.45
C GLY A 43 -1.93 -2.98 7.07
N PRO A 44 -2.43 -1.80 6.63
CA PRO A 44 -1.61 -0.70 6.16
C PRO A 44 -0.72 -0.10 7.26
N GLU A 45 -1.13 -0.15 8.53
CA GLU A 45 -0.35 0.35 9.66
C GLU A 45 0.96 -0.44 9.82
N ASN A 46 0.87 -1.76 9.69
CA ASN A 46 2.04 -2.64 9.77
C ASN A 46 2.91 -2.52 8.51
N ALA A 47 2.30 -2.27 7.34
CA ALA A 47 3.03 -2.02 6.09
C ALA A 47 3.89 -0.74 6.19
N LEU A 48 3.31 0.35 6.69
CA LEU A 48 4.01 1.61 6.93
C LEU A 48 5.11 1.48 7.99
N ALA A 49 4.83 0.77 9.09
CA ALA A 49 5.83 0.49 10.12
C ALA A 49 7.01 -0.29 9.56
N THR A 50 6.75 -1.26 8.67
CA THR A 50 7.79 -2.06 8.01
C THR A 50 8.66 -1.19 7.10
N ILE A 51 8.07 -0.31 6.30
CA ILE A 51 8.82 0.65 5.46
C ILE A 51 9.70 1.54 6.34
N ALA A 52 9.16 2.12 7.41
CA ALA A 52 9.91 2.97 8.32
C ALA A 52 11.08 2.24 9.02
N VAL A 53 10.95 0.93 9.28
CA VAL A 53 12.03 0.10 9.80
C VAL A 53 13.09 -0.15 8.72
N LEU A 54 12.69 -0.41 7.47
CA LEU A 54 13.61 -0.63 6.35
C LEU A 54 14.43 0.63 6.04
N ASP A 55 13.80 1.80 5.98
CA ASP A 55 14.51 3.07 5.76
C ASP A 55 15.58 3.32 6.83
N ARG A 56 15.24 3.07 8.11
CA ARG A 56 16.20 3.20 9.22
C ARG A 56 17.34 2.20 9.13
N LEU A 57 17.10 1.00 8.60
CA LEU A 57 18.14 -0.01 8.40
C LEU A 57 19.09 0.38 7.27
N GLU A 58 18.59 1.05 6.22
CA GLU A 58 19.41 1.60 5.14
C GLU A 58 20.27 2.78 5.60
N GLU A 59 19.76 3.64 6.51
CA GLU A 59 20.52 4.75 7.08
C GLU A 59 21.71 4.32 7.98
N VAL A 60 21.67 3.10 8.52
CA VAL A 60 22.69 2.57 9.46
C VAL A 60 23.61 1.50 8.85
N ALA A 61 23.44 1.18 7.56
CA ALA A 61 24.26 0.23 6.81
C ALA A 61 25.39 0.94 6.04
#